data_AF-A0A7C4W790-F1
#
_entry.id   AF-A0A7C4W790-F1
#
_cell.length_a   1.000
_cell.length_b   1.000
_cell.length_c   1.000
_cell.angle_alpha   90.00
_cell.angle_beta   90.00
_cell.angle_gamma   90.00
#
_symmetry.space_group_name_H-M   'P 1'
#
loop_
_entity.id
_entity.type
_entity.pdbx_description
1 polymer ?
#
loop_
_entity_poly.entity_id
_entity_poly.type
_entity_poly.pdbx_seq_one_letter_code
_entity_poly.pdbx_strand_id
1 'polypeptide(L)'
;MRKGGPNGHRGEGKINSKKDEGERGYRSCGRGRIAVVGIGPGSIEHTTLKAKSEIEKADVIVGYSTYVNFVRPLIKPTAEVIS
;
A
#
# COMPACT_ATOMS: atom_id res chain seq x y z
N MET A 1 41.27 23.22 -11.27
CA MET A 1 41.34 22.39 -12.50
C MET A 1 40.71 21.03 -12.26
N ARG A 2 39.55 20.75 -12.87
CA ARG A 2 39.08 19.39 -13.17
C ARG A 2 38.81 19.35 -14.68
N LYS A 3 39.46 18.43 -15.38
CA LYS A 3 39.43 18.30 -16.85
C LYS A 3 38.04 17.85 -17.32
N GLY A 4 37.59 18.36 -18.45
CA GLY A 4 36.35 17.94 -19.11
C GLY A 4 36.46 16.54 -19.74
N GLY A 5 35.30 15.91 -19.94
CA GLY A 5 35.08 14.65 -20.64
C GLY A 5 33.74 14.68 -21.42
N PRO A 6 33.55 13.80 -22.42
CA PRO A 6 33.10 14.18 -23.76
C PRO A 6 31.58 14.23 -23.98
N ASN A 7 31.20 14.95 -25.04
CA ASN A 7 29.87 15.00 -25.65
C ASN A 7 29.31 13.59 -25.92
N GLY A 8 28.20 13.26 -25.26
CA GLY A 8 27.34 12.11 -25.59
C GLY A 8 26.06 12.61 -26.25
N HIS A 9 25.72 12.03 -27.40
CA HIS A 9 24.53 12.37 -28.18
C HIS A 9 23.25 12.27 -27.35
N ARG A 10 22.46 13.36 -27.37
CA ARG A 10 21.16 13.48 -26.70
C ARG A 10 20.14 12.59 -27.43
N GLY A 11 20.07 11.32 -27.05
CA GLY A 11 18.95 10.46 -27.39
C GLY A 11 17.71 10.89 -26.64
N GLU A 12 16.62 11.17 -27.37
CA GLU A 12 15.30 11.45 -26.81
C GLU A 12 14.73 10.16 -26.18
N GLY A 13 15.05 9.95 -24.91
CA GLY A 13 14.46 8.88 -24.11
C GLY A 13 13.03 9.23 -23.74
N LYS A 14 12.07 8.48 -24.27
CA LYS A 14 10.65 8.57 -23.89
C LYS A 14 10.52 8.37 -22.38
N ILE A 15 9.97 9.37 -21.69
CA ILE A 15 9.61 9.30 -20.28
C ILE A 15 8.44 8.33 -20.09
N ASN A 16 8.74 7.05 -19.86
CA ASN A 16 7.73 6.12 -19.38
C ASN A 16 7.55 6.36 -17.88
N SER A 17 6.47 7.06 -17.55
CA SER A 17 5.93 7.27 -16.23
C SER A 17 5.48 5.94 -15.60
N LYS A 18 6.42 5.22 -14.98
CA LYS A 18 6.11 4.26 -13.93
C LYS A 18 6.81 4.70 -12.66
N LYS A 19 6.08 5.45 -11.84
CA LYS A 19 6.47 5.71 -10.45
C LYS A 19 6.22 4.43 -9.66
N ASP A 20 7.18 3.52 -9.69
CA ASP A 20 7.27 2.41 -8.75
C ASP A 20 7.79 2.96 -7.41
N GLU A 21 6.90 3.59 -6.65
CA GLU A 21 7.19 4.03 -5.29
C GLU A 21 6.45 3.15 -4.29
N GLY A 22 7.12 2.07 -3.82
CA GLY A 22 6.71 1.39 -2.60
C GLY A 22 7.05 -0.09 -2.40
N GLU A 23 7.61 -0.82 -3.37
CA GLU A 23 7.95 -2.24 -3.19
C GLU A 23 9.39 -2.45 -2.73
N ARG A 24 9.67 -2.19 -1.45
CA ARG A 24 10.83 -2.78 -0.76
C ARG A 24 10.40 -3.49 0.53
N GLY A 25 9.32 -4.27 0.44
CA GLY A 25 8.88 -5.19 1.49
C GLY A 25 9.58 -6.55 1.37
N TYR A 26 9.89 -7.16 2.51
CA TYR A 26 10.56 -8.45 2.69
C TYR A 26 10.19 -9.49 1.61
N ARG A 27 11.16 -9.86 0.76
CA ARG A 27 11.08 -11.08 -0.06
C ARG A 27 11.29 -12.30 0.85
N SER A 28 10.24 -12.70 1.56
CA SER A 28 10.13 -14.09 2.02
C SER A 28 9.31 -14.85 0.98
N CYS A 29 9.76 -16.06 0.65
CA CYS A 29 9.12 -16.95 -0.31
C CYS A 29 7.84 -17.57 0.29
N GLY A 30 6.88 -16.74 0.67
CA GLY A 30 5.60 -17.14 1.25
C GLY A 30 4.48 -16.30 0.69
N ARG A 31 3.35 -16.94 0.32
CA ARG A 31 2.16 -16.29 -0.25
C ARG A 31 1.34 -15.47 0.77
N GLY A 32 2.00 -14.90 1.78
CA GLY A 32 1.37 -14.14 2.85
C GLY A 32 1.88 -12.70 2.86
N ARG A 33 0.96 -11.73 2.85
CA ARG A 33 1.28 -10.30 2.92
C ARG A 33 0.56 -9.68 4.10
N ILE A 34 1.28 -8.88 4.88
CA ILE A 34 0.72 -8.07 5.95
C ILE A 34 0.70 -6.62 5.48
N ALA A 35 -0.47 -5.99 5.56
CA ALA A 35 -0.64 -4.57 5.30
C ALA A 35 -1.01 -3.86 6.61
N VAL A 36 -0.28 -2.79 6.94
CA VAL A 36 -0.63 -1.89 8.04
C VAL A 36 -1.28 -0.65 7.43
N VAL A 37 -2.51 -0.37 7.81
CA VAL A 37 -3.31 0.74 7.26
C VAL A 37 -3.88 1.60 8.37
N GLY A 38 -3.95 2.91 8.13
CA GLY A 38 -4.68 3.84 8.99
C GLY A 38 -6.13 3.97 8.53
N ILE A 39 -7.08 3.83 9.46
CA ILE A 39 -8.52 3.99 9.19
C ILE A 39 -8.98 5.46 9.24
N GLY A 40 -8.16 6.34 9.81
CA GLY A 40 -8.52 7.74 10.10
C GLY A 40 -9.15 7.90 11.49
N PRO A 41 -9.80 9.03 11.79
CA PRO A 41 -10.37 9.32 13.10
C PRO A 41 -11.66 8.53 13.41
N GLY A 42 -12.25 7.83 12.44
CA GLY A 42 -13.38 6.92 12.68
C GLY A 42 -14.46 6.88 11.61
N SER A 43 -14.53 7.85 10.69
CA SER A 43 -15.41 7.76 9.51
C SER A 43 -14.72 7.10 8.32
N ILE A 44 -15.46 6.27 7.58
CA ILE A 44 -15.05 5.62 6.32
C ILE A 44 -14.63 6.65 5.27
N GLU A 45 -15.18 7.87 5.32
CA GLU A 45 -14.83 8.96 4.41
C GLU A 45 -13.39 9.44 4.59
N HIS A 46 -12.83 9.29 5.78
CA HIS A 46 -11.45 9.68 6.08
C HIS A 46 -10.44 8.56 5.79
N THR A 47 -10.92 7.36 5.43
CA THR A 47 -10.05 6.26 5.04
C THR A 47 -9.56 6.47 3.60
N THR A 48 -8.25 6.33 3.37
CA THR A 48 -7.67 6.41 2.02
C THR A 48 -8.19 5.28 1.12
N LEU A 49 -8.27 5.52 -0.19
CA LEU A 49 -8.65 4.49 -1.17
C LEU A 49 -7.78 3.23 -1.08
N LYS A 50 -6.47 3.41 -0.80
CA LYS A 50 -5.55 2.29 -0.58
C LYS A 50 -5.98 1.47 0.63
N ALA A 51 -6.20 2.10 1.77
CA ALA A 51 -6.63 1.40 2.99
C ALA A 51 -7.95 0.64 2.80
N LYS A 52 -8.94 1.22 2.10
CA LYS A 52 -10.19 0.53 1.76
C LYS A 52 -9.92 -0.75 0.95
N SER A 53 -9.13 -0.63 -0.12
CA SER A 53 -8.79 -1.78 -0.97
C SER A 53 -8.03 -2.88 -0.22
N GLU A 54 -7.19 -2.51 0.74
CA GLU A 54 -6.48 -3.47 1.59
C GLU A 54 -7.44 -4.22 2.53
N ILE A 55 -8.36 -3.50 3.17
CA ILE A 55 -9.36 -4.08 4.08
C ILE A 55 -10.31 -5.03 3.32
N GLU A 56 -10.76 -4.65 2.12
CA GLU A 56 -11.64 -5.45 1.29
C GLU A 56 -11.01 -6.78 0.82
N LYS A 57 -9.68 -6.78 0.63
CA LYS A 57 -8.92 -7.97 0.19
C LYS A 57 -8.51 -8.88 1.35
N ALA A 58 -8.32 -8.34 2.54
CA ALA A 58 -7.76 -9.06 3.69
C ALA A 58 -8.59 -10.28 4.08
N ASP A 59 -7.96 -11.46 4.21
CA ASP A 59 -8.55 -12.69 4.78
C ASP A 59 -8.68 -12.63 6.30
N VAL A 60 -7.75 -11.92 6.93
CA VAL A 60 -7.69 -11.76 8.38
C VAL A 60 -7.48 -10.29 8.70
N ILE A 61 -8.27 -9.76 9.61
CA ILE A 61 -8.14 -8.40 10.14
C ILE A 61 -7.78 -8.50 11.62
N VAL A 62 -6.66 -7.88 11.99
CA VAL A 62 -6.18 -7.84 13.38
C VAL A 62 -6.32 -6.41 13.89
N GLY A 63 -7.07 -6.21 14.97
CA GLY A 63 -7.22 -4.89 15.57
C GLY A 63 -8.24 -4.83 16.69
N TYR A 64 -8.13 -3.77 17.50
CA TYR A 64 -9.04 -3.53 18.61
C TYR A 64 -10.49 -3.39 18.12
N SER A 65 -11.39 -4.17 18.70
CA SER A 65 -12.79 -4.34 18.25
C SER A 65 -13.51 -3.00 18.04
N THR A 66 -13.27 -2.01 18.92
CA THR A 66 -13.84 -0.66 18.81
C THR A 66 -13.49 0.01 17.47
N TYR A 67 -12.25 -0.09 17.02
CA TYR A 67 -11.82 0.53 15.76
C TYR A 67 -12.19 -0.29 14.54
N VAL A 68 -12.20 -1.62 14.66
CA VAL A 68 -12.67 -2.51 13.58
C VAL A 68 -14.13 -2.22 13.24
N ASN A 69 -14.95 -1.90 14.24
CA ASN A 69 -16.36 -1.55 14.03
C ASN A 69 -16.57 -0.32 13.12
N PHE A 70 -15.64 0.63 13.09
CA PHE A 70 -15.71 1.80 12.20
C PHE A 70 -15.58 1.46 10.73
N VAL A 71 -14.84 0.39 10.41
CA VAL A 71 -14.59 -0.06 9.04
C VAL A 71 -15.35 -1.33 8.69
N ARG A 72 -16.22 -1.81 9.58
CA ARG A 72 -17.00 -3.04 9.41
C ARG A 72 -17.75 -3.15 8.08
N PRO A 73 -18.32 -2.08 7.51
CA PRO A 73 -18.94 -2.13 6.18
C PRO A 73 -18.00 -2.48 5.02
N LEU A 74 -16.69 -2.31 5.20
CA LEU A 74 -15.65 -2.63 4.21
C LEU A 74 -15.11 -4.04 4.37
N ILE A 75 -15.41 -4.70 5.48
CA ILE A 75 -14.89 -6.03 5.81
C ILE A 75 -15.69 -7.06 5.04
N LYS A 76 -14.97 -7.90 4.29
CA LYS A 76 -15.61 -9.01 3.58
C LYS A 76 -16.29 -9.98 4.57
N PRO A 77 -17.45 -10.55 4.24
CA PRO A 77 -18.18 -11.45 5.15
C PRO A 77 -17.38 -12.70 5.56
N THR A 78 -16.40 -13.09 4.76
CA THR A 78 -15.56 -14.27 4.97
C THR A 78 -14.27 -13.98 5.75
N ALA A 79 -13.99 -12.71 6.07
CA ALA A 79 -12.78 -12.37 6.82
C ALA A 79 -12.93 -12.78 8.29
N GLU A 80 -11.85 -13.33 8.83
CA GLU A 80 -11.71 -13.53 10.27
C GLU A 80 -11.26 -12.23 10.93
N VAL A 81 -11.93 -11.83 12.01
CA VAL A 81 -11.54 -10.68 12.82
C VAL A 81 -10.94 -11.17 14.12
N ILE A 82 -9.68 -10.80 14.36
CA ILE A 82 -8.95 -11.08 15.60
C ILE A 82 -8.82 -9.76 16.35
N SER A 83 -9.40 -9.71 17.56
CA SER A 83 -9.44 -8.53 18.42
C SER A 83 -8.78 -8.75 19.76
#